data_AF-A0A8H6DCJ4-F1
#
_entry.id   AF-A0A8H6DCJ4-F1
#
_cell.length_a   1.000
_cell.length_b   1.000
_cell.length_c   1.000
_cell.angle_alpha   90.00
_cell.angle_beta   90.00
_cell.angle_gamma   90.00
#
_symmetry.space_group_name_H-M   'P 1'
#
loop_
_entity.id
_entity.type
_entity.pdbx_description
1 polymer ?
#
loop_
_entity_poly.entity_id
_entity_poly.type
_entity_poly.pdbx_seq_one_letter_code
_entity_poly.pdbx_strand_id
1 'polypeptide(L)'
;MSSYSSSLSSSYSGSPTSSSASLSFHHHLSSSGRDTGKIGDEMGIIRTWFSVLDDSERSSALHSIAELPSLREIEPLIQALKDRKRELWRQQEKLIIQPPVKPKWIMPVFPHNSQDPRWAAKWLRALRLHKYERCLSGMSPAQVSCLEDEDLQQLGIDTVGARAKMLRAIHNV
;
A
#
# COMPACT_ATOMS: atom_id res chain seq x y z
N MET A 1 -69.60 -12.97 25.02
CA MET A 1 -70.14 -12.59 23.70
C MET A 1 -69.26 -13.26 22.66
N SER A 2 -69.81 -14.29 22.03
CA SER A 2 -69.16 -15.10 21.01
C SER A 2 -69.04 -14.35 19.68
N SER A 3 -68.35 -15.04 18.76
CA SER A 3 -68.34 -14.91 17.29
C SER A 3 -67.05 -14.23 16.77
N TYR A 4 -66.40 -14.65 15.69
CA TYR A 4 -66.78 -15.39 14.47
C TYR A 4 -65.51 -16.11 13.95
N SER A 5 -65.52 -17.43 13.74
CA SER A 5 -65.63 -18.12 12.44
C SER A 5 -64.38 -18.01 11.53
N SER A 6 -63.61 -19.10 11.37
CA SER A 6 -63.74 -20.13 10.29
C SER A 6 -62.89 -19.76 9.06
N SER A 7 -61.77 -20.44 8.77
CA SER A 7 -61.61 -21.73 8.09
C SER A 7 -61.45 -21.62 6.56
N LEU A 8 -60.33 -22.20 6.09
CA LEU A 8 -60.14 -23.02 4.87
C LEU A 8 -59.69 -22.41 3.53
N SER A 9 -58.81 -23.23 2.92
CA SER A 9 -58.51 -23.48 1.50
C SER A 9 -57.45 -22.60 0.82
N SER A 10 -56.30 -23.17 0.42
CA SER A 10 -56.05 -24.15 -0.67
C SER A 10 -55.53 -23.36 -1.88
N SER A 11 -54.22 -23.36 -2.16
CA SER A 11 -53.46 -24.30 -3.00
C SER A 11 -53.14 -23.66 -4.35
N TYR A 12 -52.04 -24.12 -4.97
CA TYR A 12 -51.61 -23.91 -6.36
C TYR A 12 -50.69 -22.69 -6.59
N SER A 13 -49.37 -22.88 -6.66
CA SER A 13 -48.56 -23.40 -7.79
C SER A 13 -48.09 -22.27 -8.70
N GLY A 14 -46.78 -22.26 -8.94
CA GLY A 14 -46.17 -21.42 -9.95
C GLY A 14 -44.76 -21.00 -9.59
N SER A 15 -43.83 -21.94 -9.61
CA SER A 15 -42.46 -21.59 -9.99
C SER A 15 -42.45 -21.37 -11.50
N PRO A 16 -41.87 -20.26 -11.98
CA PRO A 16 -41.18 -20.27 -13.25
C PRO A 16 -39.68 -20.16 -12.99
N THR A 17 -39.00 -21.18 -13.50
CA THR A 17 -37.58 -21.23 -13.81
C THR A 17 -37.12 -20.05 -14.67
N SER A 18 -35.83 -19.71 -14.56
CA SER A 18 -35.04 -18.93 -15.53
C SER A 18 -35.39 -17.43 -15.64
N SER A 19 -34.46 -16.49 -15.59
CA SER A 19 -33.14 -16.53 -16.23
C SER A 19 -32.14 -15.63 -15.51
N SER A 20 -30.89 -16.10 -15.51
CA SER A 20 -29.67 -15.38 -15.22
C SER A 20 -29.63 -14.03 -15.96
N ALA A 21 -29.52 -12.94 -15.23
CA ALA A 21 -28.95 -11.70 -15.76
C ALA A 21 -27.57 -11.51 -15.11
N SER A 22 -26.61 -12.31 -15.56
CA SER A 22 -25.19 -12.04 -15.32
C SER A 22 -24.82 -10.78 -16.12
N LEU A 23 -24.88 -9.62 -15.47
CA LEU A 23 -24.38 -8.38 -16.06
C LEU A 23 -22.86 -8.33 -15.91
N SER A 24 -22.17 -8.96 -16.86
CA SER A 24 -20.73 -8.78 -17.07
C SER A 24 -20.48 -7.41 -17.69
N PHE A 25 -20.20 -6.41 -16.86
CA PHE A 25 -19.68 -5.12 -17.35
C PHE A 25 -18.18 -5.22 -17.57
N HIS A 26 -17.78 -5.65 -18.77
CA HIS A 26 -16.44 -5.39 -19.27
C HIS A 26 -16.35 -3.93 -19.70
N HIS A 27 -15.56 -3.12 -18.99
CA HIS A 27 -14.98 -1.92 -19.60
C HIS A 27 -13.50 -1.85 -19.28
N HIS A 28 -12.70 -2.06 -20.32
CA HIS A 28 -11.25 -2.00 -20.27
C HIS A 28 -10.78 -0.59 -19.93
N LEU A 29 -9.83 -0.54 -18.99
CA LEU A 29 -9.02 0.60 -18.61
C LEU A 29 -8.22 1.13 -19.81
N SER A 30 -8.14 2.46 -19.97
CA SER A 30 -6.97 3.08 -20.57
C SER A 30 -6.71 4.48 -20.04
N SER A 31 -5.55 4.57 -19.37
CA SER A 31 -4.54 5.62 -19.49
C SER A 31 -4.86 7.05 -19.05
N SER A 32 -4.16 7.44 -17.98
CA SER A 32 -3.35 8.66 -17.87
C SER A 32 -4.00 10.02 -18.09
N GLY A 33 -4.13 10.78 -16.99
CA GLY A 33 -4.11 12.24 -17.02
C GLY A 33 -5.36 12.91 -16.43
N ARG A 34 -5.19 13.45 -15.22
CA ARG A 34 -6.09 14.37 -14.49
C ARG A 34 -7.38 13.74 -13.93
N ASP A 35 -7.39 13.64 -12.61
CA ASP A 35 -8.32 12.91 -11.72
C ASP A 35 -9.77 13.45 -11.69
N THR A 36 -10.13 14.40 -12.55
CA THR A 36 -11.48 15.02 -12.57
C THR A 36 -12.44 14.36 -13.54
N GLY A 37 -11.95 13.59 -14.53
CA GLY A 37 -12.80 12.82 -15.45
C GLY A 37 -13.52 11.66 -14.75
N LYS A 38 -12.88 11.08 -13.73
CA LYS A 38 -13.35 9.87 -13.06
C LYS A 38 -14.62 10.07 -12.24
N ILE A 39 -14.75 11.22 -11.55
CA ILE A 39 -15.99 11.61 -10.86
C ILE A 39 -17.13 11.84 -11.86
N GLY A 40 -16.82 12.39 -13.04
CA GLY A 40 -17.81 12.68 -14.08
C GLY A 40 -18.39 11.39 -14.65
N ASP A 41 -17.53 10.41 -14.91
CA ASP A 41 -17.90 9.09 -15.40
C ASP A 41 -18.69 8.30 -14.35
N GLU A 42 -18.26 8.32 -13.09
CA GLU A 42 -18.98 7.73 -11.95
C GLU A 42 -20.36 8.36 -11.77
N MET A 43 -20.47 9.68 -11.86
CA MET A 43 -21.74 10.40 -11.79
C MET A 43 -22.64 10.14 -13.00
N GLY A 44 -22.06 9.85 -14.17
CA GLY A 44 -22.78 9.42 -15.37
C GLY A 44 -23.41 8.03 -15.20
N ILE A 45 -22.67 7.09 -14.60
CA ILE A 45 -23.15 5.74 -14.29
C ILE A 45 -24.29 5.80 -13.27
N ILE A 46 -24.13 6.60 -12.20
CA ILE A 46 -25.17 6.80 -11.19
C ILE A 46 -26.45 7.36 -11.82
N ARG A 47 -26.36 8.38 -12.67
CA ARG A 47 -27.54 8.93 -13.37
C ARG A 47 -28.23 7.90 -14.27
N THR A 48 -27.46 7.09 -14.98
CA THR A 48 -27.99 6.04 -15.84
C THR A 48 -28.72 4.98 -15.02
N TRP A 49 -28.16 4.53 -13.89
CA TRP A 49 -28.82 3.58 -13.00
C TRP A 49 -30.09 4.14 -12.34
N PHE A 50 -30.07 5.41 -11.93
CA PHE A 50 -31.24 6.08 -11.33
C PHE A 50 -32.37 6.36 -12.35
N SER A 51 -32.07 6.37 -13.66
CA SER A 51 -33.07 6.54 -14.72
C SER A 51 -33.91 5.29 -14.99
N VAL A 52 -33.44 4.12 -14.53
CA VAL A 52 -34.13 2.82 -14.69
C VAL A 52 -35.13 2.57 -13.56
N LEU A 53 -35.03 3.29 -12.44
CA LEU A 53 -35.87 3.13 -11.25
C LEU A 53 -37.13 4.01 -11.30
N ASP A 54 -38.25 3.51 -10.77
CA ASP A 54 -39.49 4.28 -10.59
C ASP A 54 -39.37 5.33 -9.47
N ASP A 55 -40.23 6.36 -9.45
CA ASP A 55 -40.11 7.47 -8.49
C ASP A 55 -40.13 7.03 -7.01
N SER A 56 -40.87 5.96 -6.70
CA SER A 56 -40.90 5.36 -5.36
C SER A 56 -39.56 4.71 -4.99
N GLU A 57 -39.00 3.90 -5.89
CA GLU A 57 -37.74 3.21 -5.70
C GLU A 57 -36.57 4.19 -5.62
N ARG A 58 -36.62 5.24 -6.45
CA ARG A 58 -35.64 6.33 -6.44
C ARG A 58 -35.66 7.07 -5.11
N SER A 59 -36.84 7.33 -4.57
CA SER A 59 -37.01 7.99 -3.27
C SER A 59 -36.49 7.12 -2.13
N SER A 60 -36.80 5.82 -2.13
CA SER A 60 -36.26 4.87 -1.16
C SER A 60 -34.73 4.75 -1.24
N ALA A 61 -34.16 4.68 -2.44
CA ALA A 61 -32.71 4.63 -2.63
C ALA A 61 -32.02 5.91 -2.13
N LEU A 62 -32.59 7.09 -2.40
CA LEU A 62 -32.09 8.36 -1.86
C LEU A 62 -32.21 8.42 -0.34
N HIS A 63 -33.32 7.93 0.23
CA HIS A 63 -33.46 7.81 1.68
C HIS A 63 -32.42 6.88 2.29
N SER A 64 -32.14 5.72 1.69
CA SER A 64 -31.09 4.80 2.16
C SER A 64 -29.68 5.40 2.05
N ILE A 65 -29.40 6.22 1.03
CA ILE A 65 -28.13 6.94 0.90
C ILE A 65 -28.02 8.05 1.95
N ALA A 66 -29.13 8.75 2.24
CA ALA A 66 -29.20 9.76 3.29
C ALA A 66 -29.11 9.16 4.70
N GLU A 67 -29.57 7.91 4.88
CA GLU A 67 -29.42 7.10 6.09
C GLU A 67 -28.06 6.42 6.20
N LEU A 68 -27.19 6.50 5.19
CA LEU A 68 -25.82 6.05 5.36
C LEU A 68 -25.19 6.88 6.49
N PRO A 69 -24.60 6.22 7.50
CA PRO A 69 -23.96 6.92 8.60
C PRO A 69 -22.96 7.91 8.02
N SER A 70 -23.13 9.19 8.37
CA SER A 70 -22.27 10.26 7.88
C SER A 70 -20.81 9.90 8.17
N LEU A 71 -19.84 10.48 7.44
CA LEU A 71 -18.41 10.16 7.63
C LEU A 71 -17.96 10.29 9.11
N ARG A 72 -18.67 11.06 9.93
CA ARG A 72 -18.53 11.16 11.40
C ARG A 72 -18.94 9.91 12.18
N GLU A 73 -19.95 9.18 11.74
CA GLU A 73 -20.47 7.98 12.40
C GLU A 73 -19.64 6.73 12.08
N ILE A 74 -18.80 6.79 11.05
CA ILE A 74 -17.82 5.73 10.70
C ILE A 74 -16.50 5.93 11.49
N GLU A 75 -16.22 7.13 12.00
CA GLU A 75 -15.00 7.43 12.77
C GLU A 75 -14.84 6.55 14.04
N PRO A 76 -15.89 6.29 14.85
CA PRO A 76 -15.80 5.38 15.99
C PRO A 76 -15.42 3.95 15.57
N LEU A 77 -15.92 3.48 14.42
CA LEU A 77 -15.59 2.17 13.87
C LEU A 77 -14.12 2.11 13.41
N ILE A 78 -13.65 3.14 12.72
CA ILE A 78 -12.23 3.27 12.31
C ILE A 78 -11.34 3.29 13.56
N GLN A 79 -11.74 4.02 14.60
CA GLN A 79 -11.00 4.09 15.85
C GLN A 79 -10.96 2.73 16.55
N ALA A 80 -12.09 2.02 16.64
CA ALA A 80 -12.15 0.68 17.21
C ALA A 80 -11.25 -0.33 16.44
N LEU A 81 -11.19 -0.23 15.12
CA LEU A 81 -10.31 -1.06 14.29
C LEU A 81 -8.83 -0.74 14.51
N LYS A 82 -8.46 0.55 14.61
CA LYS A 82 -7.10 0.98 14.97
C LYS A 82 -6.71 0.44 16.35
N ASP A 83 -7.62 0.47 17.31
CA ASP A 83 -7.40 0.00 18.68
C ASP A 83 -7.22 -1.52 18.72
N ARG A 84 -8.05 -2.26 17.98
CA ARG A 84 -7.92 -3.70 17.82
C ARG A 84 -6.60 -4.09 17.17
N LYS A 85 -6.16 -3.36 16.14
CA LYS A 85 -4.83 -3.53 15.55
C LYS A 85 -3.75 -3.36 16.62
N ARG A 86 -3.76 -2.26 17.37
CA ARG A 86 -2.78 -2.01 18.45
C ARG A 86 -2.75 -3.12 19.50
N GLU A 87 -3.92 -3.64 19.89
CA GLU A 87 -4.03 -4.78 20.81
C GLU A 87 -3.37 -6.04 20.25
N LEU A 88 -3.67 -6.40 18.99
CA LEU A 88 -3.08 -7.56 18.33
C LEU A 88 -1.55 -7.44 18.22
N TRP A 89 -1.02 -6.24 17.95
CA TRP A 89 0.44 -6.01 17.97
C TRP A 89 1.03 -6.24 19.36
N ARG A 90 0.38 -5.78 20.43
CA ARG A 90 0.83 -6.05 21.82
C ARG A 90 0.74 -7.53 22.20
N GLN A 91 -0.30 -8.23 21.74
CA GLN A 91 -0.44 -9.67 21.96
C GLN A 91 0.64 -10.44 21.22
N GLN A 92 0.90 -10.10 19.97
CA GLN A 92 1.99 -10.66 19.18
C GLN A 92 3.35 -10.43 19.87
N GLU A 93 3.61 -9.23 20.38
CA GLU A 93 4.84 -8.89 21.09
C GLU A 93 5.03 -9.70 22.38
N LYS A 94 3.94 -10.00 23.11
CA LYS A 94 3.98 -10.88 24.30
C LYS A 94 4.26 -12.35 23.97
N LEU A 95 3.80 -12.82 22.81
CA LEU A 95 4.03 -14.19 22.35
C LEU A 95 5.45 -14.37 21.80
N ILE A 96 6.05 -13.29 21.32
CA ILE A 96 7.44 -13.28 20.87
C ILE A 96 8.36 -13.37 22.11
N ILE A 97 9.03 -14.53 22.27
CA ILE A 97 9.93 -14.85 23.39
C ILE A 97 11.17 -13.93 23.46
N GLN A 98 11.49 -13.21 22.37
CA GLN A 98 12.55 -12.18 22.34
C GLN A 98 12.07 -10.95 21.59
N PRO A 99 12.06 -9.74 22.19
CA PRO A 99 11.60 -8.54 21.50
C PRO A 99 12.29 -8.42 20.14
N PRO A 100 11.61 -7.93 19.08
CA PRO A 100 12.23 -7.78 17.77
C PRO A 100 13.43 -6.85 17.91
N VAL A 101 14.62 -7.45 18.04
CA VAL A 101 15.86 -6.70 18.11
C VAL A 101 16.03 -6.06 16.75
N LYS A 102 15.86 -4.74 16.68
CA LYS A 102 16.28 -3.99 15.50
C LYS A 102 17.69 -4.45 15.17
N PRO A 103 17.96 -5.00 13.98
CA PRO A 103 19.26 -5.54 13.67
C PRO A 103 20.27 -4.41 13.89
N LYS A 104 21.21 -4.64 14.81
CA LYS A 104 22.28 -3.69 15.07
C LYS A 104 22.96 -3.47 13.72
N TRP A 105 22.94 -2.24 13.24
CA TRP A 105 23.59 -1.94 11.97
C TRP A 105 25.10 -2.20 12.14
N ILE A 106 25.61 -3.14 11.35
CA ILE A 106 27.03 -3.51 11.33
C ILE A 106 27.63 -2.82 10.11
N MET A 107 28.86 -2.32 10.25
CA MET A 107 29.62 -1.78 9.13
C MET A 107 29.78 -2.86 8.05
N PRO A 108 29.28 -2.66 6.83
CA PRO A 108 29.42 -3.64 5.76
C PRO A 108 30.88 -3.77 5.35
N VAL A 109 31.33 -5.00 5.16
CA VAL A 109 32.69 -5.31 4.71
C VAL A 109 32.90 -4.79 3.29
N PHE A 110 34.08 -4.25 3.01
CA PHE A 110 34.45 -3.76 1.69
C PHE A 110 34.63 -4.91 0.67
N PRO A 111 34.04 -4.81 -0.52
CA PRO A 111 34.08 -5.89 -1.51
C PRO A 111 35.40 -5.88 -2.33
N HIS A 112 36.52 -6.31 -1.75
CA HIS A 112 37.85 -6.27 -2.40
C HIS A 112 37.93 -6.96 -3.79
N ASN A 113 37.19 -8.06 -4.00
CA ASN A 113 37.24 -8.84 -5.25
C ASN A 113 35.86 -8.99 -5.91
N SER A 114 35.01 -7.95 -5.85
CA SER A 114 33.72 -8.01 -6.53
C SER A 114 33.84 -7.74 -8.03
N GLN A 115 33.35 -8.69 -8.83
CA GLN A 115 33.24 -8.56 -10.29
C GLN A 115 31.91 -7.92 -10.74
N ASP A 116 31.03 -7.58 -9.80
CA ASP A 116 29.71 -7.00 -10.10
C ASP A 116 29.87 -5.57 -10.61
N PRO A 117 29.37 -5.19 -11.80
CA PRO A 117 29.44 -3.80 -12.29
C PRO A 117 28.68 -2.82 -11.38
N ARG A 118 27.76 -3.32 -10.54
CA ARG A 118 26.98 -2.54 -9.57
C ARG A 118 27.53 -2.65 -8.14
N TRP A 119 28.77 -3.12 -7.97
CA TRP A 119 29.40 -3.29 -6.66
C TRP A 119 29.33 -2.00 -5.82
N ALA A 120 29.65 -0.85 -6.41
CA ALA A 120 29.69 0.45 -5.73
C ALA A 120 28.29 0.84 -5.23
N ALA A 121 27.27 0.66 -6.07
CA ALA A 121 25.88 0.94 -5.74
C ALA A 121 25.37 0.08 -4.57
N LYS A 122 25.69 -1.22 -4.58
CA LYS A 122 25.29 -2.17 -3.53
C LYS A 122 25.96 -1.82 -2.19
N TRP A 123 27.28 -1.59 -2.20
CA TRP A 123 28.05 -1.27 -1.01
C TRP A 123 27.67 0.10 -0.42
N LEU A 124 27.53 1.13 -1.24
CA LEU A 124 27.11 2.47 -0.79
C LEU A 124 25.69 2.48 -0.22
N ARG A 125 24.76 1.67 -0.75
CA ARG A 125 23.42 1.52 -0.15
C ARG A 125 23.49 0.91 1.25
N ALA A 126 24.34 -0.10 1.46
CA ALA A 126 24.57 -0.68 2.79
C ALA A 126 25.16 0.35 3.77
N LEU A 127 26.04 1.24 3.29
CA LEU A 127 26.61 2.36 4.06
C LEU A 127 25.67 3.56 4.24
N ARG A 128 24.55 3.58 3.52
CA ARG A 128 23.63 4.73 3.37
C ARG A 128 24.30 5.96 2.75
N LEU A 129 25.26 5.75 1.84
CA LEU A 129 26.02 6.76 1.10
C LEU A 129 25.75 6.73 -0.41
N HIS A 130 24.61 6.18 -0.83
CA HIS A 130 24.22 6.00 -2.24
C HIS A 130 24.17 7.29 -3.08
N LYS A 131 24.21 8.47 -2.45
CA LYS A 131 24.38 9.76 -3.14
C LYS A 131 25.70 9.84 -3.93
N TYR A 132 26.76 9.21 -3.42
CA TYR A 132 28.10 9.25 -4.01
C TYR A 132 28.36 8.11 -5.01
N GLU A 133 27.33 7.37 -5.43
CA GLU A 133 27.45 6.26 -6.39
C GLU A 133 28.11 6.70 -7.70
N ARG A 134 27.81 7.93 -8.15
CA ARG A 134 28.39 8.48 -9.38
C ARG A 134 29.90 8.77 -9.27
N CYS A 135 30.39 9.11 -8.08
CA CYS A 135 31.81 9.41 -7.84
C CYS A 135 32.70 8.17 -7.99
N LEU A 136 32.15 6.98 -7.73
CA LEU A 136 32.87 5.70 -7.82
C LEU A 136 32.47 4.88 -9.06
N SER A 137 31.66 5.44 -9.95
CA SER A 137 31.21 4.74 -11.16
C SER A 137 32.37 4.57 -12.13
N GLY A 138 32.64 3.33 -12.56
CA GLY A 138 33.74 3.01 -13.48
C GLY A 138 35.08 2.69 -12.80
N MET A 139 35.19 2.80 -11.48
CA MET A 139 36.36 2.33 -10.73
C MET A 139 36.20 0.87 -10.33
N SER A 140 37.33 0.15 -10.29
CA SER A 140 37.37 -1.19 -9.69
C SER A 140 37.48 -1.11 -8.16
N PRO A 141 36.98 -2.11 -7.41
CA PRO A 141 37.13 -2.13 -5.95
C PRO A 141 38.59 -2.07 -5.50
N ALA A 142 39.51 -2.67 -6.25
CA ALA A 142 40.94 -2.63 -5.97
C ALA A 142 41.50 -1.20 -6.02
N GLN A 143 41.11 -0.41 -7.02
CA GLN A 143 41.50 1.01 -7.11
C GLN A 143 40.93 1.82 -5.94
N VAL A 144 39.67 1.57 -5.56
CA VAL A 144 39.02 2.30 -4.46
C VAL A 144 39.64 1.96 -3.10
N SER A 145 40.21 0.75 -2.95
CA SER A 145 40.93 0.36 -1.74
C SER A 145 42.25 1.09 -1.53
N CYS A 146 42.80 1.73 -2.56
CA CYS A 146 44.06 2.46 -2.51
C CYS A 146 43.87 3.98 -2.33
N LEU A 147 42.63 4.47 -2.28
CA LEU A 147 42.34 5.91 -2.18
C LEU A 147 42.49 6.41 -0.75
N GLU A 148 43.06 7.60 -0.61
CA GLU A 148 43.14 8.34 0.66
C GLU A 148 42.04 9.41 0.77
N ASP A 149 42.00 10.14 1.90
CA ASP A 149 40.98 11.18 2.15
C ASP A 149 40.99 12.27 1.06
N GLU A 150 42.18 12.67 0.62
CA GLU A 150 42.38 13.70 -0.41
C GLU A 150 41.85 13.26 -1.77
N ASP A 151 42.08 11.99 -2.16
CA ASP A 151 41.59 11.46 -3.43
C ASP A 151 40.06 11.37 -3.43
N LEU A 152 39.47 10.95 -2.32
CA LEU A 152 38.01 10.90 -2.16
C LEU A 152 37.39 12.30 -2.21
N GLN A 153 38.08 13.31 -1.70
CA GLN A 153 37.67 14.70 -1.82
C GLN A 153 37.72 15.18 -3.28
N GLN A 154 38.76 14.83 -4.04
CA GLN A 154 38.87 15.16 -5.48
C GLN A 154 37.80 14.48 -6.34
N LEU A 155 37.33 13.28 -5.95
CA LEU A 155 36.23 12.57 -6.61
C LEU A 155 34.85 13.20 -6.34
N GLY A 156 34.75 14.24 -5.49
CA GLY A 156 33.52 14.97 -5.19
C GLY A 156 32.78 14.49 -3.94
N ILE A 157 33.47 13.80 -3.02
CA ILE A 157 32.92 13.45 -1.70
C ILE A 157 33.28 14.56 -0.72
N ASP A 158 32.58 15.68 -0.82
CA ASP A 158 32.90 16.92 -0.09
C ASP A 158 32.75 16.77 1.44
N THR A 159 31.86 15.88 1.87
CA THR A 159 31.54 15.72 3.30
C THR A 159 32.59 14.85 4.00
N VAL A 160 33.34 15.44 4.93
CA VAL A 160 34.34 14.75 5.78
C VAL A 160 33.78 13.49 6.44
N GLY A 161 32.54 13.54 6.94
CA GLY A 161 31.89 12.39 7.58
C GLY A 161 31.62 11.20 6.63
N ALA A 162 31.38 11.46 5.34
CA ALA A 162 31.24 10.38 4.36
C ALA A 162 32.60 9.77 4.04
N ARG A 163 33.63 10.58 3.82
CA ARG A 163 35.00 10.10 3.56
C ARG A 163 35.53 9.27 4.72
N ALA A 164 35.45 9.79 5.94
CA ALA A 164 35.83 9.04 7.15
C ALA A 164 35.05 7.73 7.30
N LYS A 165 33.74 7.70 6.98
CA LYS A 165 32.96 6.46 7.00
C LYS A 165 33.42 5.46 5.92
N MET A 166 33.75 5.93 4.72
CA MET A 166 34.21 5.10 3.61
C MET A 166 35.59 4.52 3.89
N LEU A 167 36.54 5.34 4.33
CA LEU A 167 37.88 4.90 4.76
C LEU A 167 37.78 3.89 5.89
N ARG A 168 36.94 4.14 6.90
CA ARG A 168 36.67 3.15 7.94
C ARG A 168 36.12 1.85 7.35
N ALA A 169 35.13 1.90 6.46
CA ALA A 169 34.57 0.68 5.87
C ALA A 169 35.57 -0.09 4.97
N ILE A 170 36.54 0.61 4.36
CA ILE A 170 37.60 0.03 3.52
C ILE A 170 38.68 -0.66 4.38
N HIS A 171 39.14 -0.01 5.45
CA HIS A 171 40.23 -0.51 6.29
C HIS A 171 39.77 -1.42 7.44
N ASN A 172 38.50 -1.37 7.82
CA ASN A 172 37.96 -2.15 8.93
C ASN A 172 37.67 -3.59 8.46
N VAL A 173 38.75 -4.38 8.45
CA VAL A 173 38.75 -5.85 8.33
C VAL A 173 38.08 -6.49 9.54
#